data_AF-A0A7S4QR47-F1
#
_entry.id   AF-A0A7S4QR47-F1
#
_cell.length_a   1.000
_cell.length_b   1.000
_cell.length_c   1.000
_cell.angle_alpha   90.00
_cell.angle_beta   90.00
_cell.angle_gamma   90.00
#
_symmetry.space_group_name_H-M   'P 1'
#
loop_
_entity.id
_entity.type
_entity.pdbx_description
1 polymer ?
#
loop_
_entity_poly.entity_id
_entity_poly.type
_entity_poly.pdbx_seq_one_letter_code
_entity_poly.pdbx_strand_id
1 'polypeptide(L)'
;TNTSMAAQANALERLGMDNETFQKLHSLSAKEKRSVTLRFTSEESCDFVKEQTVDVESKREFITEIEEGEITESGKEKKTKTTSRHKVVTKVKEYHWKV
;
A
#
# COMPACT_ATOMS: atom_id res chain seq x y z
N THR A 1 -23.33 30.72 12.02
CA THR A 1 -23.22 31.31 10.66
C THR A 1 -21.85 31.93 10.43
N ASN A 2 -21.34 32.77 11.33
CA ASN A 2 -20.01 33.38 11.15
C ASN A 2 -18.86 32.35 11.21
N THR A 3 -18.96 31.35 12.09
CA THR A 3 -17.99 30.24 12.19
C THR A 3 -17.94 29.37 10.94
N SER A 4 -19.08 29.08 10.32
CA SER A 4 -19.12 28.30 9.07
C SER A 4 -18.53 29.07 7.88
N MET A 5 -18.74 30.39 7.82
CA MET A 5 -18.11 31.25 6.80
C MET A 5 -16.60 31.34 6.99
N ALA A 6 -16.13 31.50 8.23
CA ALA A 6 -14.70 31.50 8.55
C ALA A 6 -14.04 30.16 8.19
N ALA A 7 -14.70 29.03 8.50
CA ALA A 7 -14.20 27.70 8.14
C ALA A 7 -14.07 27.51 6.62
N GLN A 8 -15.05 28.01 5.85
CA GLN A 8 -14.99 27.97 4.38
C GLN A 8 -13.87 28.84 3.83
N ALA A 9 -13.68 30.06 4.36
CA ALA A 9 -12.58 30.94 3.97
C ALA A 9 -11.21 30.30 4.22
N ASN A 10 -11.00 29.70 5.40
CA ASN A 10 -9.76 29.02 5.74
C ASN A 10 -9.48 27.81 4.82
N ALA A 11 -10.52 27.08 4.43
CA ALA A 11 -10.37 25.95 3.49
C ALA A 11 -9.97 26.43 2.09
N LEU A 12 -10.60 27.50 1.61
CA LEU A 12 -10.29 28.09 0.30
C LEU A 12 -8.88 28.71 0.26
N GLU A 13 -8.44 29.34 1.35
CA GLU A 13 -7.07 29.85 1.49
C GLU A 13 -6.03 28.72 1.38
N ARG A 14 -6.27 27.57 2.03
CA ARG A 14 -5.40 26.39 1.91
C ARG A 14 -5.35 25.79 0.51
N LEU A 15 -6.39 25.99 -0.29
CA LEU A 15 -6.42 25.59 -1.70
C LEU A 15 -5.71 26.60 -2.62
N GLY A 16 -5.07 27.63 -2.05
CA GLY A 16 -4.27 28.60 -2.78
C GLY A 16 -5.05 29.83 -3.25
N MET A 17 -6.27 30.08 -2.74
CA MET A 17 -6.96 31.34 -3.01
C MET A 17 -6.33 32.47 -2.20
N ASP A 18 -5.83 33.49 -2.90
CA ASP A 18 -5.26 34.69 -2.31
C ASP A 18 -6.33 35.73 -1.94
N ASN A 19 -5.90 36.74 -1.17
CA ASN A 19 -6.78 37.83 -0.72
C ASN A 19 -7.38 38.63 -1.90
N GLU A 20 -6.64 38.76 -3.01
CA GLU A 20 -7.13 39.45 -4.21
C GLU A 20 -8.32 38.72 -4.83
N THR A 21 -8.23 37.38 -4.93
CA THR A 21 -9.32 36.54 -5.44
C THR A 21 -10.54 36.60 -4.52
N PHE A 22 -10.34 36.64 -3.20
CA PHE A 22 -11.44 36.83 -2.24
C PHE A 22 -12.12 38.20 -2.39
N GLN A 23 -11.36 39.28 -2.59
CA GLN A 23 -11.96 40.60 -2.82
C GLN A 23 -12.79 40.64 -4.10
N LYS A 24 -12.32 39.97 -5.16
CA LYS A 24 -13.04 39.85 -6.42
C LYS A 24 -14.32 39.01 -6.28
N LEU A 25 -14.27 37.92 -5.52
CA LEU A 25 -15.47 37.13 -5.18
C LEU A 25 -16.48 37.96 -4.38
N HIS A 26 -15.99 38.74 -3.41
CA HIS A 26 -16.84 39.61 -2.62
C HIS A 26 -17.48 40.71 -3.48
N SER A 27 -16.77 41.31 -4.44
CA SER A 27 -17.38 42.29 -5.34
C SER A 27 -18.45 41.66 -6.24
N LEU A 28 -18.18 40.49 -6.81
CA LEU A 28 -19.13 39.80 -7.68
C LEU A 28 -20.39 39.31 -6.94
N SER A 29 -20.22 38.76 -5.74
CA SER A 29 -21.33 38.23 -4.95
C SER A 29 -22.12 39.31 -4.20
N ALA A 30 -21.45 40.24 -3.51
CA ALA A 30 -22.11 41.22 -2.65
C ALA A 30 -22.54 42.49 -3.40
N LYS A 31 -21.72 42.99 -4.34
CA LYS A 31 -22.03 44.24 -5.07
C LYS A 31 -22.87 43.98 -6.31
N GLU A 32 -22.48 42.98 -7.11
CA GLU A 32 -23.17 42.68 -8.38
C GLU A 32 -24.32 41.66 -8.21
N LYS A 33 -24.47 41.07 -7.01
CA LYS A 33 -25.49 40.05 -6.70
C LYS A 33 -25.49 38.87 -7.68
N ARG A 34 -24.32 38.53 -8.22
CA ARG A 34 -24.15 37.41 -9.15
C ARG A 34 -23.82 36.14 -8.38
N SER A 35 -24.37 35.02 -8.84
CA SER A 35 -23.90 33.71 -8.39
C SER A 35 -22.52 33.45 -8.97
N VAL A 36 -21.60 32.92 -8.15
CA VAL A 36 -20.23 32.59 -8.55
C VAL A 36 -19.99 31.11 -8.32
N THR A 37 -19.52 30.42 -9.35
CA THR A 37 -19.17 29.00 -9.30
C THR A 37 -17.65 28.86 -9.26
N LEU A 38 -17.13 28.18 -8.23
CA LEU A 38 -15.72 27.80 -8.15
C LEU A 38 -15.53 26.42 -8.78
N ARG A 39 -14.55 26.28 -9.67
CA ARG A 39 -14.19 25.01 -10.29
C ARG A 39 -12.79 24.62 -9.85
N PHE A 40 -12.71 23.55 -9.07
CA PHE A 40 -11.45 23.00 -8.59
C PHE A 40 -10.99 21.87 -9.53
N THR A 41 -9.68 21.80 -9.75
CA THR A 41 -9.02 20.72 -10.47
C THR A 41 -7.98 20.12 -9.54
N SER A 42 -7.96 18.80 -9.44
CA SER A 42 -6.92 18.05 -8.73
C SER A 42 -6.18 17.17 -9.72
N GLU A 43 -4.87 17.07 -9.54
CA GLU A 43 -4.01 16.14 -10.24
C GLU A 43 -3.36 15.24 -9.20
N GLU A 44 -3.49 13.93 -9.38
CA GLU A 44 -2.85 12.93 -8.54
C GLU A 44 -1.70 12.33 -9.34
N SER A 45 -0.47 12.49 -8.84
CA SER A 45 0.72 11.86 -9.41
C SER A 45 1.19 10.74 -8.49
N CYS A 46 1.56 9.60 -9.06
CA CYS A 46 2.21 8.52 -8.33
C CYS A 46 3.53 8.20 -9.01
N ASP A 47 4.63 8.31 -8.27
CA ASP A 47 5.95 7.97 -8.79
C ASP A 47 6.27 6.52 -8.51
N PHE A 48 6.66 5.78 -9.55
CA PHE A 48 7.15 4.42 -9.39
C PHE A 48 8.50 4.44 -8.65
N VAL A 49 8.57 3.77 -7.51
CA VAL A 49 9.76 3.77 -6.64
C VAL A 49 10.67 2.60 -6.96
N LYS A 50 10.13 1.38 -6.93
CA LYS A 50 10.92 0.16 -7.17
C LYS A 50 10.04 -1.07 -7.39
N GLU A 51 10.60 -2.03 -8.13
CA GLU A 51 10.15 -3.42 -8.18
C GLU A 51 11.09 -4.26 -7.33
N GLN A 52 10.56 -5.10 -6.46
CA GLN A 52 11.34 -6.04 -5.66
C GLN A 52 10.69 -7.42 -5.72
N THR A 53 11.51 -8.46 -5.92
CA THR A 53 11.04 -9.84 -5.73
C THR A 53 11.34 -10.25 -4.30
N VAL A 54 10.30 -10.62 -3.56
CA VAL A 54 10.41 -11.07 -2.17
C VAL A 54 10.03 -12.55 -2.10
N ASP A 55 10.85 -13.29 -1.40
CA ASP A 55 10.62 -14.70 -1.10
C ASP A 55 9.68 -14.76 0.12
N VAL A 56 8.40 -15.09 -0.13
CA VAL A 56 7.39 -15.27 0.90
C VAL A 56 7.33 -16.74 1.28
N GLU A 57 7.51 -17.03 2.56
CA GLU A 57 7.43 -18.40 3.06
C GLU A 57 6.01 -18.94 2.88
N SER A 58 5.88 -20.04 2.13
CA SER A 58 4.61 -20.73 2.00
C SER A 58 4.31 -21.46 3.31
N LYS A 59 3.04 -21.45 3.76
CA LYS A 59 2.59 -22.14 4.98
C LYS A 59 2.74 -23.68 4.93
N ARG A 60 3.23 -24.25 3.82
CA ARG A 60 3.31 -25.70 3.60
C ARG A 60 4.75 -26.16 3.78
N GLU A 61 4.98 -26.93 4.83
CA GLU A 61 6.20 -27.70 5.04
C GLU A 61 5.94 -29.17 4.70
N PHE A 62 6.84 -29.80 3.95
CA PHE A 62 6.78 -31.23 3.66
C PHE A 62 7.88 -31.95 4.44
N ILE A 63 7.48 -32.96 5.20
CA ILE A 63 8.40 -33.85 5.91
C ILE A 63 8.42 -35.17 5.16
N THR A 64 9.59 -35.55 4.65
CA THR A 64 9.80 -36.87 4.03
C THR A 64 10.61 -37.72 5.01
N GLU A 65 10.00 -38.79 5.49
CA GLU A 65 10.68 -39.80 6.30
C GLU A 65 11.19 -40.89 5.37
N ILE A 66 12.51 -41.10 5.37
CA ILE A 66 13.16 -42.16 4.60
C ILE A 66 13.56 -43.24 5.62
N GLU A 67 13.01 -44.44 5.48
CA GLU A 67 13.46 -45.62 6.22
C GLU A 67 14.53 -46.32 5.40
N GLU A 68 15.79 -46.21 5.83
CA GLU A 68 16.88 -46.99 5.26
C GLU A 68 17.10 -48.22 6.15
N GLY A 69 16.85 -49.39 5.57
CA GLY A 69 17.14 -50.68 6.20
C GLY A 69 18.54 -51.13 5.82
N GLU A 70 19.44 -51.21 6.79
CA GLU A 70 20.77 -51.81 6.60
C GLU A 70 20.78 -53.22 7.18
N ILE A 71 21.01 -54.22 6.32
CA ILE A 71 21.15 -55.62 6.73
C ILE A 71 22.60 -55.83 7.16
N THR A 72 22.82 -55.97 8.46
CA THR A 72 24.13 -56.38 8.98
C THR A 72 24.29 -57.90 8.90
N GLU A 73 25.51 -58.38 8.65
CA GLU A 73 25.92 -59.79 8.44
C GLU A 73 25.50 -60.79 9.54
N SER A 74 24.90 -60.34 10.64
CA SER A 74 24.41 -61.15 11.76
C SER A 74 22.87 -61.24 11.85
N GLY A 75 22.13 -60.95 10.76
CA GLY A 75 20.70 -61.23 10.68
C GLY A 75 19.79 -60.37 11.56
N LYS A 76 20.28 -59.24 12.08
CA LYS A 76 19.46 -58.26 12.80
C LYS A 76 19.28 -57.01 11.94
N GLU A 77 18.03 -56.73 11.56
CA GLU A 77 17.66 -55.48 10.90
C GLU A 77 17.86 -54.30 11.86
N LYS A 78 18.70 -53.34 11.48
CA LYS A 78 18.81 -52.06 12.19
C LYS A 78 18.13 -51.02 11.30
N LYS A 79 16.92 -50.60 11.68
CA LYS A 79 16.19 -49.56 10.96
C LYS A 79 16.69 -48.19 11.41
N THR A 80 17.29 -47.44 10.49
CA THR A 80 17.69 -46.05 10.75
C THR A 80 16.68 -45.14 10.07
N LYS A 81 16.02 -44.29 10.86
CA LYS A 81 15.01 -43.36 10.36
C LYS A 81 15.66 -42.00 10.12
N THR A 82 15.71 -41.57 8.86
CA THR A 82 16.24 -40.26 8.47
C THR A 82 15.08 -39.34 8.09
N THR A 83 15.00 -38.17 8.73
CA THR A 83 13.94 -37.19 8.46
C THR A 83 14.50 -36.03 7.63
N SER A 84 14.01 -35.87 6.41
CA SER A 84 14.30 -34.70 5.56
C SER A 84 13.15 -33.69 5.62
N ARG A 85 13.47 -32.40 5.79
CA ARG A 85 12.51 -31.29 5.82
C ARG A 85 12.65 -30.44 4.56
N HIS A 86 11.57 -30.30 3.80
CA HIS A 86 11.52 -29.46 2.60
C HIS A 86 10.62 -28.24 2.84
N LYS A 87 11.18 -27.04 2.63
CA LYS A 87 10.46 -25.77 2.75
C LYS A 87 10.12 -25.23 1.36
N VAL A 88 8.85 -24.90 1.12
CA VAL A 88 8.41 -24.27 -0.13
C VAL A 88 8.45 -22.76 0.03
N VAL A 89 9.22 -22.09 -0.83
CA VAL A 89 9.33 -20.64 -0.89
C VAL A 89 8.61 -20.13 -2.14
N THR A 90 7.72 -19.16 -1.99
CA THR A 90 7.00 -18.54 -3.10
C THR A 90 7.64 -17.19 -3.42
N LYS A 91 8.04 -16.98 -4.67
CA LYS A 91 8.57 -15.68 -5.11
C LYS A 91 7.42 -14.77 -5.53
N VAL A 92 7.28 -13.63 -4.86
CA VAL A 92 6.25 -12.61 -5.16
C VAL A 92 6.94 -11.35 -5.69
N LYS A 93 6.39 -10.73 -6.73
CA LYS A 93 6.82 -9.42 -7.22
C LYS A 93 5.99 -8.33 -6.57
N GLU A 94 6.66 -7.40 -5.90
CA GLU A 94 6.06 -6.24 -5.26
C GLU A 94 6.43 -4.96 -6.02
N TYR A 95 5.44 -4.09 -6.24
CA TYR A 95 5.60 -2.78 -6.87
C TYR A 95 5.33 -1.69 -5.84
N HIS A 96 6.31 -0.80 -5.63
CA HIS A 96 6.20 0.32 -4.69
C HIS A 96 5.97 1.63 -5.44
N TRP A 97 5.00 2.40 -4.96
CA TRP A 97 4.62 3.70 -5.50
C TRP A 97 4.70 4.76 -4.40
N LYS A 98 5.17 5.96 -4.73
CA LYS A 98 5.18 7.13 -3.85
C LYS A 98 4.01 8.01 -4.25
N VAL A 99 3.11 8.22 -3.30
CA VAL A 99 1.95 9.12 -3.39
C VAL A 99 2.35 10.49 -2.87
#